data_AF-A0A2S9G2V6-F1
#
_entry.id   AF-A0A2S9G2V6-F1
#
_cell.length_a   1.000
_cell.length_b   1.000
_cell.length_c   1.000
_cell.angle_alpha   90.00
_cell.angle_beta   90.00
_cell.angle_gamma   90.00
#
_symmetry.space_group_name_H-M   'P 1'
#
loop_
_entity.id
_entity.type
_entity.pdbx_description
1 polymer ?
#
loop_
_entity_poly.entity_id
_entity_poly.type
_entity_poly.pdbx_seq_one_letter_code
_entity_poly.pdbx_strand_id
1 'polypeptide(L)'
;VRTDAGTETLTAHAVITAVGQLNRPNLPDFPGRETFSGPSFHSAAWDHSVDLAGKRVALIGAGASGFQIAPAIADTVDHLDVFQR
;
A
#
# COMPACT_ATOMS: atom_id res chain seq x y z
N VAL A 1 13.14 23.71 -6.84
CA VAL A 1 12.17 22.73 -7.39
C VAL A 1 12.88 21.93 -8.46
N ARG A 2 12.70 20.60 -8.50
CA ARG A 2 13.17 19.77 -9.61
C ARG A 2 11.99 19.56 -10.57
N THR A 3 12.20 19.87 -11.83
CA THR A 3 11.26 19.67 -12.94
C THR A 3 11.92 18.74 -13.97
N ASP A 4 11.16 18.24 -14.94
CA ASP A 4 11.72 17.42 -16.03
C ASP A 4 12.72 18.21 -16.90
N ALA A 5 12.70 19.54 -16.81
CA ALA A 5 13.63 20.45 -17.48
C ALA A 5 14.92 20.73 -16.67
N GLY A 6 14.99 20.30 -15.41
CA GLY A 6 16.17 20.46 -14.56
C GLY A 6 15.87 20.94 -13.15
N THR A 7 16.88 21.54 -12.50
CA THR A 7 16.70 22.11 -11.15
C THR A 7 16.53 23.62 -11.26
N GLU A 8 15.44 24.12 -10.70
CA GLU A 8 15.11 25.54 -10.64
C GLU A 8 15.12 26.04 -9.20
N THR A 9 15.55 27.28 -8.99
CA THR A 9 15.41 27.99 -7.72
C THR A 9 14.27 28.98 -7.84
N LEU A 10 13.29 28.88 -6.95
CA LEU A 10 12.13 29.78 -6.91
C LEU A 10 12.14 30.57 -5.60
N THR A 11 11.65 31.81 -5.66
CA THR A 11 11.48 32.68 -4.49
C THR A 11 10.00 32.88 -4.23
N ALA A 12 9.56 32.76 -2.99
CA ALA A 12 8.16 32.94 -2.59
C ALA A 12 8.08 33.57 -1.20
N HIS A 13 6.99 34.30 -0.94
CA HIS A 13 6.74 34.89 0.39
C HIS A 13 6.31 33.84 1.42
N ALA A 14 5.74 32.72 0.97
CA ALA A 14 5.34 31.61 1.80
C ALA A 14 5.46 30.28 1.02
N VAL A 15 5.62 29.18 1.76
CA VAL A 15 5.62 27.81 1.23
C VAL A 15 4.60 27.00 2.02
N ILE A 16 3.66 26.37 1.32
CA ILE A 16 2.63 25.51 1.92
C ILE A 16 2.91 24.07 1.49
N THR A 17 3.22 23.20 2.46
CA THR A 17 3.51 21.78 2.19
C THR A 17 2.23 20.94 2.28
N ALA A 18 1.66 20.58 1.13
CA ALA A 18 0.47 19.72 1.02
C ALA A 18 0.84 18.27 0.61
N VAL A 19 1.98 17.76 1.10
CA VAL A 19 2.53 16.48 0.64
C VAL A 19 1.72 15.25 1.09
N GLY A 20 0.88 15.39 2.11
CA GLY A 20 0.10 14.29 2.70
C GLY A 20 0.93 13.47 3.69
N GLN A 21 0.48 13.42 4.95
CA GLN A 21 1.22 12.74 6.04
C GLN A 21 1.33 11.22 5.84
N LEU A 22 0.38 10.60 5.14
CA LEU A 22 0.23 9.14 4.99
C LEU A 22 0.45 8.66 3.55
N ASN A 23 1.28 9.34 2.77
CA ASN A 23 1.46 9.07 1.34
C ASN A 23 2.60 8.08 0.99
N ARG A 24 3.47 7.75 1.94
CA ARG A 24 4.61 6.84 1.75
C ARG A 24 4.29 5.47 2.32
N PRO A 25 4.17 4.42 1.48
CA PRO A 25 3.96 3.05 1.94
C PRO A 25 5.09 2.61 2.89
N ASN A 26 4.73 1.93 3.98
CA ASN A 26 5.69 1.28 4.85
C ASN A 26 5.65 -0.22 4.57
N LEU A 27 6.59 -0.70 3.75
CA LEU A 27 6.71 -2.12 3.45
C LEU A 27 7.48 -2.80 4.60
N PRO A 28 6.85 -3.71 5.36
CA PRO A 28 7.55 -4.44 6.40
C PRO A 28 8.60 -5.35 5.78
N ASP A 29 9.79 -5.37 6.40
CA ASP A 29 10.83 -6.32 6.06
C ASP A 29 10.72 -7.54 6.97
N PHE A 30 10.55 -8.72 6.37
CA PHE A 30 10.49 -9.98 7.09
C PHE A 30 11.14 -11.08 6.25
N PRO A 31 11.81 -12.06 6.88
CA PRO A 31 12.53 -13.11 6.16
C PRO A 31 11.63 -13.86 5.16
N GLY A 32 12.13 -14.04 3.94
CA GLY A 32 11.47 -14.81 2.89
C GLY A 32 10.41 -14.05 2.09
N ARG A 33 10.15 -12.77 2.39
CA ARG A 33 9.18 -11.92 1.65
C ARG A 33 9.46 -11.92 0.14
N GLU A 34 10.73 -11.87 -0.24
CA GLU A 34 11.24 -11.85 -1.60
C GLU A 34 11.09 -13.18 -2.36
N THR A 35 10.88 -14.28 -1.65
CA THR A 35 10.71 -15.61 -2.26
C THR A 35 9.26 -15.96 -2.56
N PHE A 36 8.32 -15.13 -2.12
CA PHE A 36 6.91 -15.30 -2.42
C PHE A 36 6.65 -15.12 -3.92
N SER A 37 6.11 -16.16 -4.57
CA SER A 37 5.86 -16.20 -6.01
C SER A 37 4.47 -15.69 -6.42
N GLY A 38 3.60 -15.38 -5.46
CA GLY A 38 2.28 -14.82 -5.72
C GLY A 38 2.28 -13.28 -5.79
N PRO A 39 1.15 -12.66 -6.17
CA PRO A 39 0.99 -11.21 -6.16
C PRO A 39 1.16 -10.64 -4.74
N SER A 40 1.94 -9.57 -4.59
CA SER A 40 2.19 -8.90 -3.31
C SER A 40 2.30 -7.40 -3.50
N PHE A 41 1.47 -6.63 -2.81
CA PHE A 41 1.41 -5.17 -2.92
C PHE A 41 0.92 -4.55 -1.60
N HIS A 42 1.24 -3.27 -1.40
CA HIS A 42 0.83 -2.50 -0.21
C HIS A 42 -0.54 -1.86 -0.47
N SER A 43 -1.38 -1.70 0.57
CA SER A 43 -2.73 -1.11 0.44
C SER A 43 -2.75 0.27 -0.23
N ALA A 44 -1.78 1.13 0.11
CA ALA A 44 -1.58 2.44 -0.52
C ALA A 44 -1.09 2.41 -1.99
N ALA A 45 -0.75 1.25 -2.53
CA ALA A 45 -0.32 1.03 -3.92
C ALA A 45 -1.00 -0.23 -4.47
N TRP A 46 -2.33 -0.26 -4.38
CA TRP A 46 -3.16 -1.40 -4.75
C TRP A 46 -3.00 -1.76 -6.24
N ASP A 47 -2.73 -3.03 -6.53
CA ASP A 47 -2.67 -3.54 -7.89
C ASP A 47 -4.05 -4.02 -8.35
N HIS A 48 -4.74 -3.19 -9.12
CA HIS A 48 -6.07 -3.49 -9.64
C HIS A 48 -6.10 -4.57 -10.73
N SER A 49 -4.94 -5.04 -11.22
CA SER A 49 -4.89 -6.14 -12.18
C SER A 49 -5.05 -7.52 -11.53
N VAL A 50 -4.92 -7.60 -10.20
CA VAL A 50 -5.03 -8.86 -9.45
C VAL A 50 -6.49 -9.12 -9.08
N ASP A 51 -7.11 -10.10 -9.76
CA ASP A 51 -8.41 -10.64 -9.34
C ASP A 51 -8.24 -11.42 -8.03
N LEU A 52 -9.08 -11.17 -7.03
CA LEU A 52 -9.02 -11.85 -5.73
C LEU A 52 -9.94 -13.07 -5.63
N ALA A 53 -10.84 -13.27 -6.61
CA ALA A 53 -11.82 -14.34 -6.58
C ALA A 53 -11.17 -15.72 -6.41
N GLY A 54 -11.60 -16.47 -5.40
CA GLY A 54 -11.11 -17.83 -5.13
C GLY A 54 -9.64 -17.92 -4.70
N LYS A 55 -8.96 -16.79 -4.41
CA LYS A 55 -7.59 -16.80 -3.90
C LYS A 55 -7.56 -16.96 -2.39
N ARG A 56 -6.47 -17.54 -1.88
CA ARG A 56 -6.12 -17.52 -0.46
C ARG A 56 -5.25 -16.29 -0.21
N VAL A 57 -5.72 -15.38 0.64
CA VAL A 57 -5.11 -14.06 0.84
C VAL A 57 -4.60 -13.93 2.27
N ALA A 58 -3.38 -13.41 2.40
CA ALA A 58 -2.80 -13.00 3.67
C ALA A 58 -2.84 -11.46 3.77
N LEU A 59 -3.53 -10.93 4.77
CA LEU A 59 -3.57 -9.50 5.07
C LEU A 59 -2.68 -9.20 6.28
N ILE A 60 -1.61 -8.43 6.06
CA ILE A 60 -0.67 -8.04 7.11
C ILE A 60 -1.04 -6.65 7.63
N GLY A 61 -1.46 -6.57 8.90
CA GLY A 61 -1.84 -5.34 9.57
C GLY A 61 -3.36 -5.16 9.73
N ALA A 62 -3.77 -4.77 10.94
CA ALA A 62 -5.17 -4.57 11.34
C ALA A 62 -5.48 -3.11 11.73
N GLY A 63 -4.72 -2.14 11.18
CA GLY A 63 -5.04 -0.71 11.30
C GLY A 63 -6.26 -0.31 10.45
N ALA A 64 -6.52 0.99 10.31
CA ALA A 64 -7.69 1.49 9.57
C ALA A 64 -7.86 0.86 8.17
N SER A 65 -6.79 0.80 7.38
CA SER A 65 -6.83 0.16 6.05
C SER A 65 -7.17 -1.33 6.13
N GLY A 66 -6.55 -2.08 7.05
CA GLY A 66 -6.82 -3.51 7.22
C GLY A 66 -8.26 -3.76 7.67
N PHE A 67 -8.77 -2.93 8.58
CA PHE A 67 -10.14 -3.00 9.08
C PHE A 67 -11.19 -2.72 7.99
N GLN A 68 -10.86 -1.92 6.98
CA GLN A 68 -11.74 -1.67 5.83
C GLN A 68 -11.59 -2.73 4.74
N ILE A 69 -10.36 -3.16 4.45
CA ILE A 69 -10.06 -4.13 3.38
C ILE A 69 -10.58 -5.52 3.73
N ALA A 70 -10.30 -6.01 4.95
CA ALA A 70 -10.67 -7.36 5.36
C ALA A 70 -12.17 -7.68 5.11
N PRO A 71 -13.13 -6.89 5.63
CA PRO A 71 -14.54 -7.16 5.37
C PRO A 71 -14.93 -6.92 3.90
N ALA A 72 -14.27 -6.01 3.19
CA ALA A 72 -14.59 -5.71 1.79
C ALA A 72 -14.24 -6.87 0.84
N ILE A 73 -13.24 -7.70 1.17
CA ILE A 73 -12.80 -8.82 0.32
C ILE A 73 -13.21 -10.19 0.83
N ALA A 74 -13.69 -10.30 2.09
CA ALA A 74 -13.96 -11.57 2.75
C ALA A 74 -14.91 -12.49 1.97
N ASP A 75 -15.94 -11.94 1.33
CA ASP A 75 -16.91 -12.72 0.54
C ASP A 75 -16.41 -13.07 -0.88
N THR A 76 -15.26 -12.54 -1.30
CA THR A 76 -14.69 -12.76 -2.65
C THR A 76 -13.55 -13.78 -2.64
N VAL A 77 -12.73 -13.78 -1.59
CA VAL A 77 -11.58 -14.68 -1.45
C VAL A 77 -12.03 -16.07 -0.98
N ASP A 78 -11.24 -17.10 -1.30
CA ASP A 78 -11.50 -18.46 -0.79
C ASP A 78 -11.16 -18.58 0.70
N HIS A 79 -10.09 -17.91 1.13
CA HIS A 79 -9.66 -17.88 2.53
C HIS A 79 -8.91 -16.58 2.83
N LEU A 80 -9.14 -15.99 3.99
CA LEU A 80 -8.46 -14.77 4.45
C LEU A 80 -7.77 -15.01 5.80
N ASP A 81 -6.45 -14.94 5.81
CA ASP A 81 -5.65 -14.90 7.04
C ASP A 81 -5.30 -13.45 7.38
N VAL A 82 -5.66 -12.98 8.58
CA VAL A 82 -5.32 -11.63 9.06
C VAL A 82 -4.22 -11.74 10.11
N PHE A 83 -3.07 -11.13 9.82
CA PHE A 83 -1.93 -11.06 10.73
C PHE A 83 -1.97 -9.74 11.49
N GLN A 84 -2.46 -9.79 12.73
CA GLN A 84 -2.48 -8.67 13.66
C GLN A 84 -1.27 -8.76 14.62
N ARG A 85 -0.65 -7.60 14.88
CA ARG A 85 0.34 -7.43 15.96
C ARG A 85 -0.21 -6.48 17.02
#